data_AF-A0A2N9AHD5-F1
#
_entry.id   AF-A0A2N9AHD5-F1
#
_cell.length_a   1.000
_cell.length_b   1.000
_cell.length_c   1.000
_cell.angle_alpha   90.00
_cell.angle_beta   90.00
_cell.angle_gamma   90.00
#
_symmetry.space_group_name_H-M   'P 1'
#
loop_
_entity.id
_entity.type
_entity.pdbx_description
1 polymer ?
#
loop_
_entity_poly.entity_id
_entity_poly.type
_entity_poly.pdbx_seq_one_letter_code
_entity_poly.pdbx_strand_id
1 'polypeptide(L)'
;MIRFLKALILLPIAVVVVLLAVANREAVTLSFDPFSPEPVFSLVLPLYAVVFGSVALGILVGGIGSWLGQSRTRQRARYHRREADRLAKEAAELKTFGTPGVEPGYAGAGSYTALPAPAPAR
;
A
#
# COMPACT_ATOMS: atom_id res chain seq x y z
N MET A 1 -16.18 -2.97 -16.56
CA MET A 1 -15.38 -1.98 -17.34
C MET A 1 -13.87 -2.12 -17.17
N ILE A 2 -13.30 -2.09 -15.95
CA ILE A 2 -11.84 -2.14 -15.75
C ILE A 2 -11.16 -3.37 -16.39
N ARG A 3 -11.82 -4.54 -16.37
CA ARG A 3 -11.33 -5.77 -17.03
C ARG A 3 -11.20 -5.63 -18.55
N PHE A 4 -12.16 -4.97 -19.18
CA PHE A 4 -12.15 -4.72 -20.63
C PHE A 4 -11.05 -3.73 -21.00
N LEU A 5 -10.90 -2.63 -20.25
CA LEU A 5 -9.82 -1.67 -20.48
C LEU A 5 -8.43 -2.30 -20.26
N LYS A 6 -8.29 -3.14 -19.23
CA LYS A 6 -7.08 -3.95 -19.04
C LYS A 6 -6.80 -4.83 -20.25
N ALA A 7 -7.79 -5.59 -20.73
CA ALA A 7 -7.62 -6.46 -21.89
C ALA A 7 -7.27 -5.65 -23.17
N LEU A 8 -7.92 -4.50 -23.37
CA LEU A 8 -7.67 -3.60 -24.49
C LEU A 8 -6.22 -3.08 -24.52
N ILE A 9 -5.59 -2.91 -23.35
CA ILE A 9 -4.19 -2.50 -23.23
C ILE A 9 -3.25 -3.70 -23.27
N LEU A 10 -3.57 -4.80 -22.57
CA LEU A 10 -2.71 -5.98 -22.48
C LEU A 10 -2.60 -6.72 -23.82
N LEU A 11 -3.69 -6.79 -24.58
CA LEU A 11 -3.73 -7.50 -25.86
C LEU A 11 -2.70 -6.96 -26.86
N PRO A 12 -2.67 -5.65 -27.21
CA PRO A 12 -1.68 -5.13 -28.14
C PRO A 12 -0.25 -5.25 -27.60
N ILE A 13 -0.04 -5.07 -26.30
CA ILE A 13 1.27 -5.30 -25.67
C ILE A 13 1.70 -6.77 -25.88
N ALA A 14 0.80 -7.72 -25.63
CA ALA A 14 1.09 -9.14 -25.82
C ALA A 14 1.41 -9.47 -27.28
N VAL A 15 0.70 -8.86 -28.24
CA VAL A 15 0.99 -9.01 -29.67
C VAL A 15 2.40 -8.50 -30.00
N VAL A 16 2.76 -7.29 -29.58
CA VAL A 16 4.11 -6.73 -29.80
C VAL A 16 5.18 -7.62 -29.19
N VAL A 17 4.94 -8.12 -27.97
CA VAL A 17 5.81 -9.05 -27.25
C VAL A 17 6.02 -10.35 -28.05
N VAL A 18 4.95 -10.94 -28.58
CA VAL A 18 5.04 -12.16 -29.40
C VAL A 18 5.76 -11.88 -30.73
N LEU A 19 5.46 -10.76 -31.38
CA LEU A 19 6.13 -10.36 -32.63
C LEU A 19 7.63 -10.17 -32.41
N LEU A 20 8.03 -9.51 -31.32
CA LEU A 20 9.43 -9.37 -30.93
C LEU A 20 10.08 -10.74 -30.75
N ALA A 21 9.37 -11.69 -30.11
CA ALA A 21 9.87 -13.03 -29.88
C ALA A 21 10.07 -13.84 -31.16
N VAL A 22 9.09 -13.78 -32.08
CA VAL A 22 9.14 -14.50 -33.35
C VAL A 22 10.18 -13.90 -34.29
N ALA A 23 10.27 -12.57 -34.34
CA ALA A 23 11.24 -11.85 -35.18
C ALA A 23 12.69 -12.06 -34.69
N ASN A 24 12.90 -12.16 -33.38
CA ASN A 24 14.23 -12.31 -32.77
C ASN A 24 14.42 -13.71 -32.18
N ARG A 25 14.15 -14.73 -33.01
CA ARG A 25 14.38 -16.15 -32.66
C ARG A 25 15.84 -16.59 -32.84
N GLU A 26 16.67 -15.74 -33.42
CA GLU A 26 18.09 -16.02 -33.64
C GLU A 26 18.83 -16.13 -32.32
N ALA A 27 19.75 -17.09 -32.24
CA ALA A 27 20.55 -17.33 -31.06
C ALA A 27 21.60 -16.22 -30.91
N VAL A 28 21.57 -15.51 -29.78
CA VAL A 28 22.53 -14.46 -29.45
C VAL A 28 23.39 -14.96 -28.30
N THR A 29 24.70 -14.74 -28.41
CA THR A 29 25.65 -15.03 -27.33
C THR A 29 25.56 -13.93 -26.28
N LEU A 30 24.99 -14.26 -25.12
CA LEU A 30 24.97 -13.39 -23.95
C LEU A 30 26.20 -13.67 -23.10
N SER A 31 27.17 -12.75 -23.08
CA SER A 31 28.30 -12.79 -22.16
C SER A 31 27.95 -12.13 -20.83
N PHE A 32 28.29 -12.77 -19.72
CA PHE A 32 28.19 -12.18 -18.38
C PHE A 32 29.52 -11.64 -17.86
N ASP A 33 30.57 -11.71 -18.68
CA ASP A 33 31.88 -11.15 -18.40
C ASP A 33 32.15 -9.98 -19.36
N PRO A 34 32.09 -8.72 -18.88
CA PRO A 34 32.34 -7.56 -19.71
C PRO A 34 33.83 -7.16 -19.78
N PHE A 35 34.73 -7.83 -19.04
CA PHE A 35 36.13 -7.43 -18.92
C PHE A 35 37.11 -8.41 -19.54
N SER A 36 36.71 -9.68 -19.70
CA SER A 36 37.56 -10.69 -20.34
C SER A 36 37.33 -10.75 -21.85
N PRO A 37 38.40 -10.81 -22.67
CA PRO A 37 38.28 -11.04 -24.11
C PRO A 37 37.76 -12.46 -24.45
N GLU A 38 37.99 -13.42 -23.56
CA GLU A 38 37.48 -14.79 -23.62
C GLU A 38 36.46 -14.96 -22.47
N PRO A 39 35.15 -14.83 -22.73
CA PRO A 39 34.15 -14.85 -21.67
C PRO A 39 34.00 -16.26 -21.07
N VAL A 40 34.38 -16.41 -19.80
CA VAL A 40 34.31 -17.68 -19.06
C VAL A 40 32.86 -18.15 -18.89
N PHE A 41 31.91 -17.21 -18.79
CA PHE A 41 30.48 -17.51 -18.68
C PHE A 41 29.68 -16.78 -19.76
N SER A 42 29.28 -17.53 -20.78
CA SER A 42 28.40 -17.08 -21.85
C SER A 42 27.28 -18.07 -22.10
N LEU A 43 26.10 -17.56 -22.44
CA LEU A 43 24.91 -18.35 -22.73
C LEU A 43 24.43 -18.00 -24.14
N VAL A 44 24.29 -19.00 -24.98
CA VAL A 44 23.74 -18.86 -26.33
C VAL A 44 22.26 -19.11 -26.27
N LEU A 45 21.46 -18.06 -26.33
CA LEU A 45 20.01 -18.17 -26.29
C LEU A 45 19.34 -17.10 -27.14
N PRO A 46 18.10 -17.32 -27.62
CA PRO A 46 17.36 -16.31 -28.35
C PRO A 46 17.13 -15.05 -27.51
N LEU A 47 17.16 -13.88 -28.16
CA LEU A 47 16.99 -12.57 -27.48
C LEU A 47 15.71 -12.51 -26.64
N TYR A 48 14.62 -13.10 -27.14
CA TYR A 48 13.33 -13.11 -26.45
C TYR A 48 13.41 -13.81 -25.09
N ALA A 49 14.22 -14.87 -24.98
CA ALA A 49 14.37 -15.62 -23.74
C ALA A 49 15.10 -14.79 -22.68
N VAL A 50 16.10 -14.00 -23.10
CA VAL A 50 16.81 -13.06 -22.22
C VAL A 50 15.87 -11.97 -21.70
N VAL A 51 15.08 -11.37 -22.60
CA VAL A 51 14.14 -10.29 -22.24
C VAL A 51 13.05 -10.81 -21.30
N PHE A 52 12.39 -11.93 -21.62
CA PHE A 52 11.35 -12.48 -20.76
C PHE A 52 11.89 -13.01 -19.45
N GLY A 53 13.08 -13.64 -19.46
CA GLY A 53 13.77 -14.07 -18.26
C GLY A 53 14.04 -12.91 -17.31
N SER A 54 14.58 -11.79 -17.82
CA SER A 54 14.88 -10.61 -17.00
C SER A 54 13.62 -9.95 -16.42
N VAL A 55 12.55 -9.82 -17.22
CA VAL A 55 11.25 -9.31 -16.74
C VAL A 55 10.65 -10.22 -15.68
N ALA A 56 10.63 -11.55 -15.91
CA ALA A 56 10.11 -12.51 -14.96
C ALA A 56 10.87 -12.47 -13.63
N LEU A 57 12.20 -12.38 -13.70
CA LEU A 57 13.07 -12.28 -12.52
C LEU A 57 12.79 -10.96 -11.76
N GLY A 58 12.63 -9.84 -12.47
CA GLY A 58 12.22 -8.57 -11.88
C GLY A 58 10.86 -8.64 -11.18
N ILE A 59 9.87 -9.31 -11.78
CA ILE A 59 8.54 -9.52 -11.17
C ILE A 59 8.65 -10.40 -9.92
N LEU A 60 9.46 -11.46 -9.95
CA LEU A 60 9.67 -12.33 -8.78
C LEU A 60 10.31 -11.56 -7.63
N VAL A 61 11.40 -10.83 -7.90
CA VAL A 61 12.10 -10.02 -6.89
C VAL A 61 11.17 -8.93 -6.35
N GLY A 62 10.46 -8.21 -7.23
CA GLY A 62 9.50 -7.19 -6.84
C GLY A 62 8.32 -7.75 -6.04
N GLY A 63 7.83 -8.92 -6.42
CA GLY A 63 6.77 -9.65 -5.72
C GLY A 63 7.20 -10.09 -4.33
N ILE A 64 8.39 -10.67 -4.18
CA ILE A 64 8.99 -11.04 -2.89
C ILE A 64 9.18 -9.79 -2.02
N GLY A 65 9.73 -8.71 -2.59
CA GLY A 65 9.89 -7.43 -1.88
C GLY A 65 8.56 -6.85 -1.39
N SER A 66 7.53 -6.87 -2.24
CA SER A 66 6.17 -6.45 -1.88
C SER A 66 5.57 -7.32 -0.77
N TRP A 67 5.77 -8.64 -0.83
CA TRP A 67 5.27 -9.57 0.18
C TRP A 67 5.92 -9.35 1.55
N LEU A 68 7.25 -9.18 1.58
CA LEU A 68 8.00 -8.83 2.79
C LEU A 68 7.55 -7.47 3.36
N GLY A 69 7.24 -6.50 2.50
CA GLY A 69 6.68 -5.20 2.89
C GLY A 69 5.27 -5.30 3.48
N GLN A 70 4.37 -6.06 2.85
CA GLN A 70 2.97 -6.23 3.31
C GLN A 70 2.83 -7.05 4.60
N SER A 71 3.81 -7.92 4.91
CA SER A 71 3.84 -8.71 6.15
C SER A 71 3.72 -7.83 7.41
N ARG A 72 4.43 -6.69 7.44
CA ARG A 72 4.41 -5.74 8.57
C ARG A 72 3.07 -5.01 8.71
N THR A 73 2.38 -4.75 7.60
CA THR A 73 1.07 -4.07 7.59
C THR A 73 -0.02 -4.92 8.23
N ARG A 74 0.04 -6.26 8.09
CA ARG A 74 -0.94 -7.16 8.73
C ARG A 74 -0.87 -7.15 10.26
N GLN A 75 0.31 -6.95 10.85
CA GLN A 75 0.45 -6.79 12.31
C GLN A 75 -0.10 -5.44 12.78
N ARG A 76 0.20 -4.36 12.06
CA ARG A 76 -0.28 -3.00 12.41
C ARG A 76 -1.81 -2.90 12.32
N ALA A 77 -2.43 -3.52 11.31
CA ALA A 77 -3.89 -3.55 11.19
C ALA A 77 -4.58 -4.22 12.40
N ARG A 78 -3.99 -5.27 12.98
CA ARG A 78 -4.53 -5.92 14.18
C ARG A 78 -4.31 -5.08 15.44
N TYR A 79 -3.18 -4.40 15.56
CA TYR A 79 -2.89 -3.51 16.67
C TYR A 79 -3.83 -2.29 16.68
N HIS A 80 -3.98 -1.61 15.54
CA HIS A 80 -4.87 -0.45 15.41
C HIS A 80 -6.34 -0.80 15.68
N ARG A 81 -6.79 -2.01 15.32
CA ARG A 81 -8.16 -2.46 15.61
C ARG A 81 -8.41 -2.64 17.11
N ARG A 82 -7.44 -3.19 17.85
CA ARG A 82 -7.53 -3.34 19.30
C ARG A 82 -7.53 -1.99 20.02
N GLU A 83 -6.70 -1.07 19.56
CA GLU A 83 -6.65 0.28 20.15
C GLU A 83 -7.93 1.06 19.87
N ALA A 84 -8.50 0.95 18.67
CA ALA A 84 -9.79 1.54 18.33
C ALA A 84 -10.93 0.95 19.20
N ASP A 85 -10.97 -0.37 19.39
CA ASP A 85 -11.97 -1.02 20.26
C ASP A 85 -11.82 -0.60 21.72
N ARG A 86 -10.58 -0.43 22.21
CA ARG A 86 -10.30 0.05 23.55
C ARG A 86 -10.79 1.49 23.74
N LEU A 87 -10.40 2.40 22.83
CA LEU A 87 -10.84 3.79 22.86
C LEU A 87 -12.36 3.92 22.72
N ALA A 88 -13.00 3.06 21.92
CA ALA A 88 -14.46 3.04 21.79
C ALA A 88 -15.16 2.62 23.10
N LYS A 89 -14.58 1.66 23.84
CA LYS A 89 -15.09 1.26 25.16
C LYS A 89 -14.90 2.35 26.21
N GLU A 90 -13.72 2.95 26.28
CA GLU A 90 -13.45 4.08 27.18
C GLU A 90 -14.39 5.26 26.88
N ALA A 91 -14.66 5.56 25.60
CA ALA A 91 -15.63 6.58 25.21
C ALA A 91 -17.08 6.21 25.56
N ALA A 92 -17.47 4.93 25.45
CA ALA A 92 -18.79 4.46 25.84
C ALA A 92 -18.99 4.51 27.37
N GLU A 93 -17.95 4.18 28.12
CA GLU A 93 -17.94 4.23 29.58
C GLU A 93 -18.01 5.68 30.07
N LEU A 94 -17.21 6.59 29.52
CA LEU A 94 -17.29 8.03 29.80
C LEU A 94 -18.66 8.63 29.41
N LYS A 95 -19.31 8.15 28.34
CA LYS A 95 -20.68 8.54 27.99
C LYS A 95 -21.74 7.97 28.93
N THR A 96 -21.46 6.86 29.59
CA THR A 96 -22.37 6.22 30.57
C THR A 96 -22.26 6.90 31.94
N PHE A 97 -21.05 7.34 32.32
CA PHE A 97 -20.82 8.16 33.52
C PHE A 97 -21.10 9.65 33.31
N GLY A 98 -21.12 10.12 32.05
CA GLY A 98 -21.69 11.40 31.67
C GLY A 98 -23.20 11.36 31.83
N THR A 99 -23.71 12.12 32.80
CA THR A 99 -25.12 12.28 33.15
C THR A 99 -26.10 12.11 31.98
N PRO A 100 -26.94 11.06 31.95
CA PRO A 100 -28.06 10.97 31.03
C PRO A 100 -29.06 12.07 31.42
N GLY A 101 -29.01 13.19 30.70
CA GLY A 101 -29.91 14.33 30.92
C GLY A 101 -29.32 15.72 30.73
N VAL A 102 -28.03 15.88 30.44
CA VAL A 102 -27.49 17.19 30.05
C VAL A 102 -27.31 17.23 28.54
N GLU A 103 -28.38 17.58 27.83
CA GLU A 103 -28.23 18.13 26.48
C GLU A 103 -27.28 19.34 26.58
N PRO A 104 -26.27 19.49 25.70
CA PRO A 104 -25.60 20.76 25.54
C PRO A 104 -26.59 21.72 24.86
N GLY A 105 -27.48 22.28 25.68
CA GLY A 105 -28.41 23.32 25.32
C GLY A 105 -27.64 24.58 24.97
N TYR A 106 -27.27 24.71 23.69
CA TYR A 106 -27.07 26.00 23.04
C TYR A 106 -28.45 26.64 22.77
N ALA A 107 -29.27 26.82 23.80
CA ALA A 107 -30.53 27.53 23.67
C ALA A 107 -31.00 27.99 25.06
N GLY A 108 -31.10 29.31 25.24
CA GLY A 108 -31.77 29.90 26.38
C GLY A 108 -30.88 30.84 27.18
N ALA A 109 -30.78 32.07 26.69
CA ALA A 109 -30.58 33.21 27.55
C ALA A 109 -31.66 33.20 28.65
N GLY A 110 -31.27 33.15 29.92
CA GLY A 110 -32.22 33.29 31.02
C GLY A 110 -31.72 32.67 32.32
N SER A 111 -31.45 33.54 33.30
CA SER A 111 -31.38 33.19 34.73
C SER A 111 -30.29 32.22 35.20
N TYR A 112 -29.03 32.43 34.81
CA TYR A 112 -27.92 32.06 35.70
C TYR A 112 -27.75 33.17 36.72
N THR A 113 -28.09 32.87 37.98
CA THR A 113 -27.69 33.67 39.14
C THR A 113 -26.17 33.80 39.11
N ALA A 114 -25.68 34.97 38.68
CA ALA A 114 -24.28 35.32 38.78
C ALA A 114 -23.88 35.27 40.25
N LEU A 115 -22.87 34.46 40.57
CA LEU A 115 -22.22 34.44 41.88
C LEU A 115 -21.69 35.86 42.18
N PRO A 116 -21.95 36.41 43.39
CA PRO A 116 -21.50 37.75 43.73
C PRO A 116 -19.96 37.78 43.76
N ALA A 117 -19.40 38.84 43.17
CA ALA A 117 -17.97 39.06 43.09
C ALA A 117 -17.33 39.12 44.50
N PRO A 118 -16.12 38.56 44.68
CA PRO A 118 -15.43 38.59 45.96
C PRO A 118 -15.11 40.03 46.37
N ALA A 119 -15.46 40.39 47.61
CA ALA A 119 -15.23 41.72 48.16
C ALA A 119 -13.72 42.03 48.23
N PRO A 120 -13.31 43.29 47.96
CA PRO A 120 -11.90 43.67 48.00
C PRO A 120 -11.36 43.57 49.43
N ALA A 121 -10.31 42.78 49.60
CA ALA A 121 -9.52 42.75 50.81
C ALA A 121 -8.95 44.14 51.09
N ARG A 122 -9.17 44.65 52.30
CA ARG A 122 -8.57 45.88 52.82
C ARG A 122 -7.26 45.58 53.53
#